data_AF-A5VHJ3-F1
#
_entry.id   AF-A5VHJ3-F1
#
_cell.length_a   1.000
_cell.length_b   1.000
_cell.length_c   1.000
_cell.angle_alpha   90.00
_cell.angle_beta   90.00
_cell.angle_gamma   90.00
#
_symmetry.space_group_name_H-M   'P 1'
#
loop_
_entity.id
_entity.type
_entity.pdbx_description
1 polymer ?
#
loop_
_entity_poly.entity_id
_entity_poly.type
_entity_poly.pdbx_seq_one_letter_code
_entity_poly.pdbx_strand_id
1 'polypeptide(L)'
;MIDLTLPQAFVSDFLNVFELIIIYRLVTGYLNRKIILVDFLASLVIICVPFLEGSLEFPLIMIHLWLFDRKHDRPQIIHNNIIAMCTIIVMISLTDLGDHYMYEIFLEGRKNISLLGWILPITDLILTVIVGILVILFIAPKVREVSIQILNPVPLWK
;
A
#
# COMPACT_ATOMS: atom_id res chain seq x y z
N MET A 1 -4.50 22.39 2.54
CA MET A 1 -5.13 21.30 1.78
C MET A 1 -5.20 21.76 0.33
N ILE A 2 -4.64 20.99 -0.60
CA ILE A 2 -4.69 21.32 -2.03
C ILE A 2 -6.09 20.93 -2.51
N ASP A 3 -6.82 21.87 -3.10
CA ASP A 3 -8.11 21.57 -3.71
C ASP A 3 -7.86 20.89 -5.06
N LEU A 4 -7.72 19.57 -5.01
CA LEU A 4 -7.67 18.73 -6.20
C LEU A 4 -9.01 18.78 -6.94
N THR A 5 -8.97 18.72 -8.26
CA THR A 5 -10.19 18.47 -9.03
C THR A 5 -10.72 17.07 -8.71
N LEU A 6 -12.04 16.87 -8.81
CA LEU A 6 -12.67 15.57 -8.57
C LEU A 6 -11.97 14.36 -9.24
N PRO A 7 -11.57 14.42 -10.54
CA PRO A 7 -10.83 13.30 -11.15
C PRO A 7 -9.42 13.12 -10.59
N GLN A 8 -8.75 14.19 -10.14
CA GLN A 8 -7.43 14.08 -9.53
C GLN A 8 -7.50 13.47 -8.13
N ALA A 9 -8.46 13.90 -7.31
CA ALA A 9 -8.71 13.30 -6.01
C ALA A 9 -9.01 11.80 -6.15
N PHE A 10 -9.93 11.44 -7.04
CA PHE A 10 -10.28 10.05 -7.31
C PHE A 10 -9.07 9.18 -7.72
N VAL A 11 -8.22 9.68 -8.63
CA VAL A 11 -7.03 8.92 -9.07
C VAL A 11 -6.01 8.82 -7.94
N SER A 12 -5.83 9.88 -7.15
CA SER A 12 -4.93 9.88 -6.00
C SER A 12 -5.35 8.85 -4.96
N ASP A 13 -6.62 8.87 -4.56
CA ASP A 13 -7.18 7.95 -3.56
C ASP A 13 -7.11 6.50 -4.06
N PHE A 14 -7.45 6.29 -5.34
CA PHE A 14 -7.34 4.97 -5.98
C PHE A 14 -5.91 4.44 -5.92
N LEU A 15 -4.93 5.24 -6.34
CA LEU A 15 -3.53 4.85 -6.39
C LEU A 15 -3.01 4.57 -4.98
N ASN A 16 -3.30 5.42 -4.01
CA ASN A 16 -2.87 5.23 -2.63
C ASN A 16 -3.33 3.86 -2.08
N VAL A 17 -4.62 3.54 -2.22
CA VAL A 17 -5.18 2.24 -1.79
C VAL A 17 -4.57 1.07 -2.55
N PHE A 18 -4.46 1.19 -3.89
CA PHE A 18 -3.96 0.11 -4.73
C PHE A 18 -2.47 -0.18 -4.51
N GLU A 19 -1.65 0.86 -4.40
CA GLU A 19 -0.22 0.80 -4.17
C GLU A 19 0.11 0.14 -2.84
N LEU A 20 -0.61 0.50 -1.77
CA LEU A 20 -0.51 -0.15 -0.46
C LEU A 20 -0.74 -1.66 -0.53
N ILE A 21 -1.81 -2.07 -1.21
CA ILE A 21 -2.14 -3.49 -1.39
C ILE A 21 -1.05 -4.18 -2.20
N ILE A 22 -0.55 -3.57 -3.28
CA ILE A 22 0.48 -4.15 -4.13
C ILE A 22 1.79 -4.34 -3.39
N ILE A 23 2.24 -3.37 -2.58
CA ILE A 23 3.44 -3.52 -1.76
C ILE A 23 3.26 -4.69 -0.79
N TYR A 24 2.10 -4.82 -0.15
CA TYR A 24 1.83 -5.98 0.71
C TYR A 24 1.91 -7.32 -0.04
N ARG A 25 1.36 -7.38 -1.26
CA ARG A 25 1.46 -8.58 -2.12
C ARG A 25 2.90 -8.90 -2.49
N LEU A 26 3.74 -7.88 -2.72
CA LEU A 26 5.17 -8.05 -2.99
C LEU A 26 5.90 -8.58 -1.75
N VAL A 27 5.65 -8.01 -0.57
CA VAL A 27 6.26 -8.47 0.69
C VAL A 27 5.91 -9.92 0.97
N THR A 28 4.65 -10.30 0.78
CA THR A 28 4.17 -11.66 1.06
C THR A 28 4.43 -12.65 -0.07
N GLY A 29 4.84 -12.19 -1.25
CA GLY A 29 5.15 -12.99 -2.44
C GLY A 29 3.93 -13.54 -3.18
N TYR A 30 2.75 -12.94 -3.02
CA TYR A 30 1.47 -13.43 -3.59
C TYR A 30 0.98 -12.51 -4.71
N LEU A 31 1.82 -12.38 -5.73
CA LEU A 31 1.51 -11.58 -6.90
C LEU A 31 1.20 -12.50 -8.09
N ASN A 32 -0.06 -12.54 -8.50
CA ASN A 32 -0.51 -13.22 -9.72
C ASN A 32 -1.53 -12.34 -10.42
N ARG A 33 -1.64 -12.42 -11.75
CA ARG A 33 -2.56 -11.63 -12.56
C ARG A 33 -4.01 -11.66 -12.04
N LYS A 34 -4.49 -12.82 -11.60
CA LYS A 34 -5.84 -12.95 -11.03
C LYS A 34 -5.98 -12.19 -9.70
N ILE A 35 -4.95 -12.23 -8.86
CA ILE A 35 -4.92 -11.54 -7.57
C ILE A 35 -4.86 -10.03 -7.79
N ILE A 36 -4.00 -9.57 -8.70
CA ILE A 36 -3.90 -8.14 -9.07
C ILE A 36 -5.25 -7.61 -9.57
N LEU A 37 -5.98 -8.38 -10.39
CA LEU A 37 -7.30 -7.97 -10.85
C LEU A 37 -8.32 -7.86 -9.70
N VAL A 38 -8.28 -8.80 -8.75
CA VAL A 38 -9.15 -8.75 -7.56
C VAL A 38 -8.79 -7.57 -6.67
N ASP A 39 -7.50 -7.31 -6.46
CA ASP A 39 -7.01 -6.19 -5.68
C ASP A 39 -7.37 -4.86 -6.33
N PHE A 40 -7.26 -4.75 -7.67
CA PHE A 40 -7.70 -3.57 -8.43
C PHE A 40 -9.20 -3.29 -8.23
N LEU A 41 -10.04 -4.32 -8.35
CA LEU A 41 -11.49 -4.20 -8.11
C LEU A 41 -11.80 -3.86 -6.66
N ALA A 42 -11.07 -4.44 -5.70
CA ALA A 42 -11.23 -4.13 -4.29
C ALA A 42 -10.87 -2.66 -4.01
N SER A 43 -9.76 -2.15 -4.54
CA SER A 43 -9.37 -0.75 -4.43
C SER A 43 -10.46 0.17 -4.98
N LEU A 44 -11.05 -0.14 -6.15
CA LEU A 44 -12.19 0.61 -6.68
C LEU A 44 -13.40 0.61 -5.74
N VAL A 45 -13.70 -0.52 -5.10
CA VAL A 45 -14.82 -0.60 -4.15
C VAL A 45 -14.52 0.23 -2.91
N ILE A 46 -13.30 0.16 -2.37
CA ILE A 46 -12.88 0.88 -1.16
C ILE A 46 -13.05 2.39 -1.35
N ILE A 47 -12.54 2.96 -2.45
CA ILE A 47 -12.64 4.40 -2.72
C ILE A 47 -14.07 4.86 -3.06
N CYS A 48 -14.92 3.97 -3.57
CA CYS A 48 -16.30 4.31 -3.90
C CYS A 48 -17.21 4.41 -2.66
N VAL A 49 -16.74 4.07 -1.47
CA VAL A 49 -17.52 4.18 -0.23
C VAL A 49 -17.58 5.66 0.18
N PRO A 50 -18.72 6.35 0.00
CA PRO A 50 -18.79 7.81 -0.02
C PRO A 50 -18.79 8.46 1.39
N PHE A 51 -18.42 7.71 2.43
CA PHE A 51 -18.51 8.13 3.84
C PHE A 51 -17.17 8.13 4.58
N LEU A 52 -16.07 7.85 3.90
CA LEU A 52 -14.79 7.68 4.57
C LEU A 52 -14.04 9.01 4.52
N GLU A 53 -13.98 9.70 5.65
CA GLU A 53 -12.76 10.46 5.95
C GLU A 53 -11.57 9.51 5.73
N GLY A 54 -10.47 9.98 5.13
CA GLY A 54 -9.34 9.11 4.70
C GLY A 54 -8.78 8.17 5.77
N SER A 55 -9.14 8.35 7.04
CA SER A 55 -8.82 7.45 8.15
C SER A 55 -9.48 6.06 8.06
N LEU A 56 -10.65 5.92 7.42
CA LEU A 56 -11.40 4.66 7.38
C LEU A 56 -11.03 3.76 6.19
N GLU A 57 -10.25 4.27 5.24
CA GLU A 57 -9.68 3.47 4.14
C GLU A 57 -8.74 2.38 4.67
N PHE A 58 -7.94 2.69 5.70
CA PHE A 58 -6.96 1.75 6.25
C PHE A 58 -7.60 0.53 6.93
N PRO A 59 -8.62 0.68 7.80
CA PRO A 59 -9.40 -0.46 8.27
C PRO A 59 -9.96 -1.34 7.15
N LEU A 60 -10.44 -0.75 6.05
CA LEU A 60 -10.97 -1.52 4.92
C LEU A 60 -9.89 -2.27 4.15
N ILE A 61 -8.73 -1.65 3.92
CA ILE A 61 -7.55 -2.33 3.35
C ILE A 61 -7.16 -3.51 4.24
N MET A 62 -7.08 -3.30 5.56
CA MET A 62 -6.75 -4.35 6.53
C MET A 62 -7.76 -5.50 6.50
N ILE A 63 -9.06 -5.19 6.46
CA ILE A 63 -10.12 -6.20 6.36
C ILE A 63 -10.00 -6.97 5.04
N HIS A 64 -9.76 -6.29 3.91
CA HIS A 64 -9.57 -6.92 2.61
C HIS A 64 -8.38 -7.89 2.61
N LEU A 65 -7.22 -7.44 3.10
CA LEU A 65 -6.01 -8.26 3.18
C LEU A 65 -6.20 -9.46 4.10
N TRP A 66 -6.85 -9.26 5.25
CA TRP A 66 -7.17 -10.32 6.19
C TRP A 66 -8.14 -11.35 5.62
N LEU A 67 -9.22 -10.91 4.95
CA LEU A 67 -10.18 -11.78 4.29
C LEU A 67 -9.51 -12.60 3.19
N PHE A 68 -8.58 -11.99 2.45
CA PHE A 68 -7.81 -12.70 1.43
C PHE A 68 -6.97 -13.82 2.05
N ASP A 69 -6.24 -13.54 3.14
CA ASP A 69 -5.39 -14.54 3.78
C ASP A 69 -6.20 -15.66 4.42
N ARG A 70 -7.38 -15.36 4.95
CA ARG A 70 -8.32 -16.35 5.47
C ARG A 70 -8.86 -17.26 4.37
N LYS A 71 -9.20 -16.72 3.20
CA LYS A 71 -9.71 -17.51 2.06
C LYS A 71 -8.67 -18.50 1.50
N HIS A 72 -7.38 -18.22 1.66
CA HIS A 72 -6.30 -19.06 1.17
C HIS A 72 -5.67 -19.94 2.27
N ASP A 73 -6.38 -20.12 3.40
CA ASP A 73 -5.99 -20.95 4.55
C ASP A 73 -4.53 -20.76 4.98
N ARG A 74 -4.07 -19.51 5.02
CA ARG A 74 -2.71 -19.18 5.44
C ARG A 74 -2.51 -19.60 6.90
N PRO A 75 -1.58 -20.50 7.23
CA PRO A 75 -1.34 -20.91 8.61
C PRO A 75 -0.79 -19.77 9.50
N GLN A 76 -0.38 -18.65 8.91
CA GLN A 76 0.29 -17.53 9.57
C GLN A 76 -0.52 -16.24 9.56
N ILE A 77 -1.84 -16.32 9.75
CA ILE A 77 -2.76 -15.16 9.66
C ILE A 77 -2.29 -13.99 10.56
N ILE A 78 -1.84 -14.29 11.78
CA ILE A 78 -1.37 -13.25 12.73
C ILE A 78 -0.12 -12.54 12.21
N HIS A 79 0.87 -13.28 11.73
CA HIS A 79 2.11 -12.72 11.19
C HIS A 79 1.86 -11.91 9.92
N ASN A 80 1.00 -12.40 9.04
CA ASN A 80 0.59 -11.69 7.82
C ASN A 80 -0.15 -10.39 8.14
N ASN A 81 -1.03 -10.38 9.14
CA ASN A 81 -1.68 -9.16 9.60
C ASN A 81 -0.68 -8.15 10.16
N ILE A 82 0.32 -8.59 10.94
CA ILE A 82 1.38 -7.70 11.44
C ILE A 82 2.17 -7.11 10.28
N ILE A 83 2.53 -7.92 9.29
CA ILE A 83 3.20 -7.46 8.07
C ILE A 83 2.32 -6.43 7.34
N ALA A 84 1.03 -6.71 7.17
CA ALA A 84 0.10 -5.79 6.53
C ALA A 84 0.08 -4.42 7.25
N MET A 85 -0.02 -4.42 8.58
CA MET A 85 0.02 -3.19 9.37
C MET A 85 1.35 -2.45 9.19
N CYS A 86 2.48 -3.14 9.31
CA CYS A 86 3.80 -2.52 9.13
C CYS A 86 3.97 -1.95 7.72
N THR A 87 3.56 -2.68 6.69
CA THR A 87 3.60 -2.21 5.31
C THR A 87 2.76 -0.95 5.13
N ILE A 88 1.54 -0.94 5.67
CA ILE A 88 0.65 0.22 5.56
C ILE A 88 1.24 1.45 6.27
N ILE A 89 1.71 1.30 7.51
CA ILE A 89 2.30 2.41 8.28
C ILE A 89 3.52 3.00 7.57
N VAL A 90 4.43 2.15 7.08
CA VAL A 90 5.65 2.60 6.40
C VAL A 90 5.32 3.32 5.11
N MET A 91 4.43 2.76 4.28
CA MET A 91 4.07 3.37 3.00
C MET A 91 3.36 4.70 3.19
N ILE A 92 2.38 4.80 4.10
CA ILE A 92 1.70 6.07 4.39
C ILE A 92 2.71 7.11 4.85
N SER A 93 3.62 6.75 5.75
CA SER A 93 4.62 7.68 6.28
C SER A 93 5.56 8.19 5.18
N LEU A 94 5.88 7.33 4.20
CA LEU A 94 6.70 7.69 3.05
C LEU A 94 5.95 8.58 2.05
N THR A 95 4.68 8.26 1.78
CA THR A 95 3.79 9.05 0.91
C THR A 95 3.56 10.44 1.51
N ASP A 96 3.21 10.54 2.79
CA ASP A 96 3.00 11.81 3.50
C ASP A 96 4.29 12.67 3.50
N LEU A 97 5.45 12.03 3.67
CA LEU A 97 6.74 12.70 3.54
C LEU A 97 7.00 13.19 2.10
N GLY A 98 6.66 12.39 1.10
CA GLY A 98 6.74 12.75 -0.31
C GLY A 98 5.87 13.96 -0.62
N ASP A 99 4.61 13.92 -0.21
CA ASP A 99 3.65 15.01 -0.36
C ASP A 99 4.12 16.29 0.32
N HIS A 100 4.67 16.19 1.54
CA HIS A 100 5.22 17.32 2.26
C HIS A 100 6.33 18.03 1.47
N TYR A 101 7.30 17.28 0.94
CA TYR A 101 8.39 17.85 0.14
C TYR A 101 7.91 18.36 -1.22
N MET A 102 7.01 17.65 -1.89
CA MET A 102 6.45 18.10 -3.16
C MET A 102 5.65 19.39 -2.98
N TYR A 103 4.96 19.55 -1.86
CA TYR A 103 4.30 20.78 -1.49
C TYR A 103 5.29 21.94 -1.32
N GLU A 104 6.32 21.77 -0.51
CA GLU A 104 7.31 22.81 -0.24
C GLU A 104 8.05 23.23 -1.53
N ILE A 105 8.44 22.27 -2.37
CA ILE A 105 9.25 22.54 -3.58
C ILE A 105 8.42 23.15 -4.71
N PHE A 106 7.17 22.73 -4.91
CA PHE A 106 6.40 23.06 -6.12
C PHE A 106 5.20 23.96 -5.88
N LEU A 107 4.58 23.92 -4.70
CA LEU A 107 3.32 24.61 -4.40
C LEU A 107 3.50 25.90 -3.62
N GLU A 108 4.60 26.07 -2.87
CA GLU A 108 4.92 27.32 -2.18
C GLU A 108 5.30 28.43 -3.19
N GLY A 109 4.29 29.01 -3.85
CA GLY A 109 4.43 30.19 -4.71
C GLY A 109 3.86 30.10 -6.13
N ARG A 110 3.25 28.99 -6.58
CA ARG A 110 2.69 28.87 -7.95
C ARG A 110 1.17 28.66 -7.98
N LYS A 111 0.51 29.30 -8.97
CA LYS A 111 -0.96 29.40 -9.10
C LYS A 111 -1.64 28.34 -10.01
N ASN A 112 -0.90 27.45 -10.65
CA ASN A 112 -1.49 26.49 -11.62
C ASN A 112 -1.84 25.14 -10.99
N ILE A 113 -2.93 25.12 -10.24
CA ILE A 113 -3.41 23.97 -9.46
C ILE A 113 -3.68 22.72 -10.33
N SER A 114 -4.14 22.89 -11.58
CA SER A 114 -4.52 21.73 -12.41
C SER A 114 -3.35 20.87 -12.86
N LEU A 115 -2.16 21.45 -13.07
CA LEU A 115 -0.97 20.68 -13.50
C LEU A 115 -0.21 20.14 -12.28
N LEU A 116 -0.23 20.89 -11.17
CA LEU A 116 0.36 20.46 -9.91
C LEU A 116 -0.42 19.35 -9.21
N GLY A 117 -1.76 19.28 -9.37
CA GLY A 117 -2.57 18.22 -8.76
C GLY A 117 -2.25 16.82 -9.28
N TRP A 118 -1.69 16.69 -10.50
CA TRP A 118 -1.24 15.39 -11.03
C TRP A 118 0.16 15.00 -10.55
N ILE A 119 0.93 15.93 -10.00
CA ILE A 119 2.29 15.65 -9.55
C ILE A 119 2.29 14.74 -8.33
N LEU A 120 1.32 14.91 -7.43
CA LEU A 120 1.16 14.07 -6.22
C LEU A 120 1.01 12.58 -6.59
N PRO A 121 -0.05 12.15 -7.32
CA PRO A 121 -0.22 10.74 -7.65
C PRO A 121 0.92 10.15 -8.50
N ILE A 122 1.60 10.97 -9.31
CA ILE A 122 2.77 10.52 -10.08
C ILE A 122 3.96 10.28 -9.16
N THR A 123 4.18 11.15 -8.17
CA THR A 123 5.30 11.03 -7.24
C THR A 123 5.11 9.81 -6.34
N ASP A 124 3.90 9.60 -5.86
CA ASP A 124 3.54 8.42 -5.07
C ASP A 124 3.78 7.12 -5.83
N LEU A 125 3.35 7.08 -7.10
CA LEU A 125 3.60 5.91 -7.95
C LEU A 125 5.10 5.65 -8.13
N ILE A 126 5.91 6.69 -8.36
CA ILE A 126 7.37 6.55 -8.49
C ILE A 126 7.97 6.03 -7.18
N LEU A 127 7.56 6.59 -6.05
CA LEU A 127 8.00 6.18 -4.72
C LEU A 127 7.65 4.71 -4.46
N THR A 128 6.42 4.31 -4.78
CA THR A 128 5.95 2.93 -4.69
C THR A 128 6.75 1.99 -5.57
N VAL A 129 7.12 2.40 -6.79
CA VAL A 129 8.00 1.58 -7.66
C VAL A 129 9.37 1.38 -7.02
N ILE A 130 9.97 2.45 -6.48
CA ILE A 130 11.27 2.38 -5.79
C ILE A 130 11.19 1.45 -4.57
N VAL A 131 10.19 1.64 -3.72
CA VAL A 131 9.97 0.81 -2.53
C VAL A 131 9.68 -0.64 -2.94
N GLY A 132 8.89 -0.86 -3.98
CA GLY A 132 8.59 -2.19 -4.51
C GLY A 132 9.85 -2.95 -4.94
N ILE A 133 10.78 -2.28 -5.62
CA ILE A 133 12.09 -2.87 -5.98
C ILE A 133 12.87 -3.24 -4.71
N LEU A 134 12.94 -2.34 -3.72
CA LEU A 134 13.62 -2.61 -2.45
C LEU A 134 12.99 -3.78 -1.70
N VAL A 135 11.67 -3.87 -1.69
CA VAL A 135 10.91 -4.95 -1.05
C VAL A 135 11.28 -6.28 -1.68
N ILE A 136 11.27 -6.37 -3.01
CA ILE A 136 11.60 -7.61 -3.74
C ILE A 136 13.04 -8.04 -3.46
N LEU A 137 13.98 -7.10 -3.47
CA LEU A 137 15.40 -7.40 -3.33
C LEU A 137 15.81 -7.75 -1.88
N PHE A 138 15.24 -7.08 -0.88
CA PHE A 138 15.76 -7.13 0.49
C PHE A 138 14.77 -7.64 1.54
N ILE A 139 13.48 -7.30 1.42
CA ILE A 139 12.49 -7.55 2.48
C ILE A 139 11.78 -8.88 2.28
N ALA A 140 11.22 -9.11 1.10
CA ALA A 140 10.47 -10.33 0.77
C ALA A 140 11.29 -11.62 1.00
N PRO A 141 12.60 -11.69 0.68
CA PRO A 141 13.41 -12.88 0.98
C PRO A 141 13.51 -13.17 2.49
N LYS A 142 13.70 -12.12 3.31
CA LYS A 142 13.80 -12.24 4.77
C LYS A 142 12.47 -12.62 5.41
N VAL A 143 11.38 -12.01 4.95
CA VAL A 143 10.02 -12.34 5.41
C VAL A 143 9.71 -13.81 5.12
N ARG A 144 10.08 -14.29 3.92
CA ARG A 144 9.92 -15.71 3.57
C ARG A 144 10.75 -16.63 4.46
N GLU A 145 11.99 -16.27 4.77
CA GLU A 145 12.86 -17.02 5.66
C GLU A 145 12.25 -17.15 7.08
N VAL A 146 11.79 -16.03 7.65
CA VAL A 146 11.11 -16.01 8.96
C VAL A 146 9.82 -16.84 8.92
N SER A 147 9.00 -16.71 7.87
CA SER A 147 7.82 -17.52 7.69
C SER A 147 8.13 -19.02 7.66
N ILE A 148 9.23 -19.45 7.01
CA ILE A 148 9.61 -20.87 6.99
C ILE A 148 10.05 -21.34 8.38
N GLN A 149 10.80 -20.53 9.12
CA GLN A 149 11.23 -20.85 10.50
C GLN A 149 10.04 -20.97 11.47
N ILE A 150 9.00 -20.15 11.29
CA ILE A 150 7.76 -20.25 12.09
C ILE A 150 6.99 -21.53 11.78
N LEU A 151 6.95 -21.97 10.52
CA LEU A 151 6.25 -23.20 10.10
C LEU A 151 7.01 -24.47 10.49
N ASN A 152 8.33 -24.42 10.44
CA ASN A 152 9.22 -25.50 10.83
C ASN A 152 10.19 -24.99 11.90
N PRO A 153 9.79 -25.00 13.19
CA PRO A 153 10.68 -24.68 14.29
C PRO A 153 11.67 -25.85 14.47
N VAL A 154 12.61 -26.01 13.53
CA VAL A 154 13.84 -26.77 13.79
C VAL A 154 14.47 -26.08 15.00
N PRO A 155 14.81 -26.83 16.07
CA PRO A 155 14.79 -26.29 17.42
C PRO A 155 15.69 -25.06 17.49
N LEU A 156 15.09 -23.93 17.85
CA LEU A 156 15.76 -22.71 18.32
C LEU A 156 16.59 -22.95 19.61
N TRP A 157 16.93 -24.22 19.88
CA TRP A 157 17.61 -24.79 21.04
C TRP A 157 18.73 -25.73 20.57
N LYS A 158 19.59 -25.26 19.65
CA LYS A 158 20.94 -25.80 19.51
C LYS A 158 21.93 -24.68 19.72
#